data_AF-A0A9X9LF40-F1
#
_entry.id   AF-A0A9X9LF40-F1
#
_cell.length_a   1.000
_cell.length_b   1.000
_cell.length_c   1.000
_cell.angle_alpha   90.00
_cell.angle_beta   90.00
_cell.angle_gamma   90.00
#
_symmetry.space_group_name_H-M   'P 1'
#
loop_
_entity.id
_entity.type
_entity.pdbx_description
1 polymer ?
#
loop_
_entity_poly.entity_id
_entity_poly.type
_entity_poly.pdbx_seq_one_letter_code
_entity_poly.pdbx_strand_id
1 'polypeptide(L)'
;IDSGKLHNVSLGQGQETVAEKALEKASKGGHWVILQNAHLVARWLGTLEKLLERFSQGSHRDYRVFMSAEPAPTPREHIIPQGLLENSIKITNEPPTGMLANLHAALYNFDQVRKQKPGLMAE
;
A
#
# COMPACT_ATOMS: atom_id res chain seq x y z
N ILE A 1 -3.38 -1.51 19.05
CA ILE A 1 -4.56 -2.28 18.63
C ILE A 1 -5.43 -1.28 17.88
N ASP A 2 -5.72 -1.56 16.61
CA ASP A 2 -6.24 -0.60 15.62
C ASP A 2 -7.39 0.25 16.18
N SER A 3 -7.29 1.58 16.10
CA SER A 3 -8.28 2.52 16.65
C SER A 3 -9.56 2.61 15.80
N GLY A 4 -9.77 1.67 14.88
CA GLY A 4 -10.82 1.70 13.87
C GLY A 4 -10.63 2.81 12.83
N LYS A 5 -9.40 3.36 12.77
CA LYS A 5 -9.00 4.46 11.88
C LYS A 5 -8.17 4.01 10.69
N LEU A 6 -7.92 2.72 10.53
CA LEU A 6 -7.30 2.17 9.34
C LEU A 6 -8.37 1.48 8.47
N HIS A 7 -8.41 1.84 7.19
CA HIS A 7 -9.24 1.19 6.19
C HIS A 7 -8.33 0.54 5.16
N ASN A 8 -8.32 -0.78 5.10
CA ASN A 8 -7.56 -1.52 4.10
C ASN A 8 -8.52 -2.11 3.07
N VAL A 9 -8.40 -1.70 1.81
CA VAL A 9 -9.29 -2.10 0.70
C VAL A 9 -8.44 -2.66 -0.43
N SER A 10 -8.59 -3.96 -0.70
CA SER A 10 -8.03 -4.58 -1.89
C SER A 10 -8.94 -4.33 -3.08
N LEU A 11 -8.46 -3.58 -4.06
CA LEU A 11 -9.25 -3.21 -5.23
C LEU A 11 -9.40 -4.40 -6.18
N GLY A 12 -10.60 -4.52 -6.73
CA GLY A 12 -11.05 -5.56 -7.63
C GLY A 12 -12.50 -5.25 -8.02
N GLN A 13 -13.13 -6.13 -8.80
CA GLN A 13 -14.49 -5.89 -9.29
C GLN A 13 -15.47 -5.61 -8.14
N GLY A 14 -16.09 -4.42 -8.16
CA GLY A 14 -17.13 -4.02 -7.19
C GLY A 14 -16.59 -3.46 -5.87
N GLN A 15 -15.27 -3.33 -5.70
CA GLN A 15 -14.66 -2.75 -4.50
C GLN A 15 -14.54 -1.22 -4.54
N GLU A 16 -14.82 -0.61 -5.69
CA GLU A 16 -14.73 0.83 -5.90
C GLU A 16 -15.62 1.58 -4.91
N THR A 17 -16.88 1.17 -4.77
CA THR A 17 -17.83 1.81 -3.84
C THR A 17 -17.40 1.69 -2.37
N VAL A 18 -16.69 0.60 -2.01
CA VAL A 18 -16.15 0.42 -0.65
C VAL A 18 -15.00 1.42 -0.43
N ALA A 19 -14.11 1.55 -1.41
CA ALA A 19 -13.02 2.52 -1.39
C ALA A 19 -13.53 3.96 -1.30
N GLU A 20 -14.55 4.32 -2.08
CA GLU A 20 -15.16 5.66 -2.06
C GLU A 20 -15.69 6.04 -0.67
N LYS A 21 -16.43 5.12 -0.03
CA LYS A 21 -16.95 5.30 1.33
C LYS A 21 -15.82 5.41 2.36
N ALA A 22 -14.76 4.61 2.20
CA ALA A 22 -13.59 4.68 3.08
C ALA A 22 -12.88 6.03 2.97
N LEU A 23 -12.65 6.53 1.75
CA LEU A 23 -12.05 7.84 1.49
C LEU A 23 -12.90 8.98 2.05
N GLU A 24 -14.22 8.94 1.87
CA GLU A 24 -15.12 9.96 2.43
C GLU A 24 -15.07 9.97 3.95
N LYS A 25 -15.20 8.80 4.60
CA LYS A 25 -15.12 8.69 6.06
C LYS A 25 -13.75 9.16 6.57
N ALA A 26 -12.68 8.80 5.86
CA ALA A 26 -11.32 9.09 6.27
C ALA A 26 -10.95 10.57 6.13
N SER A 27 -11.38 11.23 5.06
CA SER A 27 -11.16 12.65 4.85
C SER A 27 -11.80 13.51 5.95
N LYS A 28 -13.00 13.13 6.42
CA LYS A 28 -13.72 13.82 7.50
C LYS A 28 -13.16 13.47 8.89
N GLY A 29 -12.85 12.19 9.13
CA GLY A 29 -12.50 11.67 10.46
C GLY A 29 -11.01 11.62 10.79
N GLY A 30 -10.12 11.86 9.82
CA GLY A 30 -8.68 11.71 9.99
C GLY A 30 -8.25 10.25 10.07
N HIS A 31 -8.67 9.44 9.11
CA HIS A 31 -8.33 8.02 9.04
C HIS A 31 -7.29 7.78 7.95
N TRP A 32 -6.70 6.59 7.95
CA TRP A 32 -5.75 6.14 6.95
C TRP A 32 -6.44 5.14 6.03
N VAL A 33 -6.27 5.31 4.73
CA VAL A 33 -6.82 4.41 3.72
C VAL A 33 -5.65 3.76 2.98
N ILE A 34 -5.66 2.44 2.87
CA ILE A 34 -4.73 1.67 2.05
C ILE A 34 -5.55 1.08 0.90
N LEU A 35 -5.26 1.51 -0.32
CA LEU A 35 -5.85 1.00 -1.56
C LEU A 35 -4.85 0.04 -2.21
N GLN A 36 -5.13 -1.26 -2.15
CA GLN A 36 -4.25 -2.26 -2.73
C GLN A 36 -4.67 -2.62 -4.15
N ASN A 37 -3.73 -3.11 -4.96
CA ASN A 37 -3.99 -3.61 -6.32
C ASN A 37 -4.70 -2.62 -7.25
N ALA A 38 -4.35 -1.33 -7.21
CA ALA A 38 -5.04 -0.30 -7.99
C ALA A 38 -5.00 -0.54 -9.52
N HIS A 39 -4.02 -1.30 -10.00
CA HIS A 39 -3.89 -1.71 -11.39
C HIS A 39 -5.06 -2.60 -11.89
N LEU A 40 -5.78 -3.28 -10.98
CA LEU A 40 -6.92 -4.14 -11.34
C LEU A 40 -8.20 -3.35 -11.70
N VAL A 41 -8.25 -2.06 -11.39
CA VAL A 41 -9.43 -1.19 -11.58
C VAL A 41 -9.12 0.02 -12.46
N ALA A 42 -8.35 -0.17 -13.54
CA ALA A 42 -7.87 0.89 -14.44
C ALA A 42 -8.94 1.93 -14.83
N ARG A 43 -10.16 1.47 -15.17
CA ARG A 43 -11.27 2.35 -15.60
C ARG A 43 -11.75 3.30 -14.49
N TRP A 44 -11.56 2.94 -13.22
CA TRP A 44 -11.99 3.73 -12.07
C TRP A 44 -10.91 4.70 -11.58
N LEU A 45 -9.65 4.57 -12.01
CA LEU A 45 -8.56 5.42 -11.52
C LEU A 45 -8.78 6.92 -11.80
N GLY A 46 -9.44 7.28 -12.90
CA GLY A 46 -9.82 8.67 -13.18
C GLY A 46 -10.90 9.20 -12.23
N THR A 47 -11.77 8.34 -11.70
CA THR A 47 -12.72 8.70 -10.63
C THR A 47 -11.98 8.86 -9.30
N LEU A 48 -11.07 7.93 -8.99
CA LEU A 48 -10.22 8.00 -7.80
C LEU A 48 -9.44 9.32 -7.75
N GLU A 49 -8.83 9.73 -8.86
CA GLU A 49 -8.10 11.01 -8.97
C GLU A 49 -8.97 12.21 -8.55
N LYS A 50 -10.17 12.33 -9.12
CA LYS A 50 -11.12 13.40 -8.77
C LYS A 50 -11.56 13.35 -7.31
N LEU A 51 -11.72 12.16 -6.74
CA LEU A 51 -12.08 11.99 -5.34
C LEU A 51 -10.93 12.43 -4.43
N LEU A 52 -9.69 12.05 -4.73
CA LEU A 52 -8.52 12.46 -3.98
C LEU A 52 -8.32 13.98 -4.03
N GLU A 53 -8.49 14.59 -5.21
CA GLU A 53 -8.46 16.05 -5.35
C GLU A 53 -9.55 16.72 -4.48
N ARG A 54 -10.80 16.26 -4.60
CA ARG A 54 -11.91 16.77 -3.78
C ARG A 54 -11.66 16.62 -2.28
N PHE A 55 -11.19 15.46 -1.85
CA PHE A 55 -10.94 15.18 -0.43
C PHE A 55 -9.65 15.81 0.07
N SER A 56 -8.74 16.27 -0.79
CA SER A 56 -7.58 17.03 -0.36
C SER A 56 -7.98 18.39 0.23
N GLN A 57 -9.06 18.99 -0.28
CA GLN A 57 -9.52 20.31 0.12
C GLN A 57 -10.29 20.25 1.45
N GLY A 58 -9.71 20.84 2.50
CA GLY A 58 -10.34 20.91 3.82
C GLY A 58 -10.45 19.56 4.55
N SER A 59 -9.63 18.58 4.18
CA SER A 59 -9.56 17.31 4.92
C SER A 59 -9.00 17.48 6.32
N HIS A 60 -9.34 16.50 7.17
CA HIS A 60 -8.73 16.35 8.47
C HIS A 60 -7.20 16.19 8.34
N ARG A 61 -6.44 16.89 9.19
CA ARG A 61 -4.95 16.91 9.16
C ARG A 61 -4.27 15.54 9.17
N ASP A 62 -4.92 14.54 9.79
CA ASP A 62 -4.41 13.16 9.94
C ASP A 62 -4.87 12.22 8.81
N TYR A 63 -5.64 12.71 7.84
CA TYR A 63 -6.08 11.94 6.68
C TYR A 63 -4.87 11.53 5.82
N ARG A 64 -4.73 10.24 5.55
CA ARG A 64 -3.67 9.69 4.71
C ARG A 64 -4.23 8.65 3.75
N VAL A 65 -3.72 8.63 2.53
CA VAL A 65 -4.04 7.60 1.54
C VAL A 65 -2.73 6.98 1.05
N PHE A 66 -2.66 5.65 1.12
CA PHE A 66 -1.60 4.84 0.56
C PHE A 66 -2.18 4.00 -0.57
N MET A 67 -1.38 3.78 -1.60
CA MET A 67 -1.79 3.00 -2.76
C MET A 67 -0.68 2.05 -3.18
N SER A 68 -1.03 0.82 -3.53
CA SER A 68 -0.11 -0.12 -4.19
C SER A 68 -0.64 -0.48 -5.56
N ALA A 69 0.25 -0.51 -6.56
CA ALA A 69 -0.03 -1.00 -7.90
C ALA A 69 1.20 -1.71 -8.45
N GLU A 70 0.99 -2.65 -9.37
CA GLU A 70 2.07 -3.17 -10.20
C GLU A 70 2.37 -2.18 -11.32
N PRO A 71 3.64 -1.98 -11.69
CA PRO A 71 4.00 -1.16 -12.83
C PRO A 71 3.50 -1.80 -14.12
N ALA A 72 3.14 -0.98 -15.11
CA ALA A 72 2.81 -1.48 -16.43
C ALA A 72 4.04 -2.15 -17.08
N PRO A 73 3.88 -3.25 -17.85
CA PRO A 73 4.99 -3.92 -18.51
C PRO A 73 5.72 -3.03 -19.52
N THR A 74 4.98 -2.10 -20.14
CA THR A 74 5.52 -1.12 -21.09
C THR A 74 4.98 0.29 -20.80
N PRO A 75 5.71 1.36 -21.21
CA PRO A 75 5.22 2.73 -21.07
C PRO A 75 3.90 3.01 -21.80
N ARG A 76 3.59 2.26 -22.86
CA ARG A 76 2.37 2.44 -23.66
C ARG A 76 1.13 1.85 -23.00
N GLU A 77 1.31 0.89 -22.09
CA GLU A 77 0.25 0.20 -21.36
C GLU A 77 0.02 0.82 -19.97
N HIS A 78 0.58 2.00 -19.72
CA HIS A 78 0.44 2.67 -18.45
C HIS A 78 -1.01 3.11 -18.21
N ILE A 79 -1.61 2.57 -17.15
CA ILE A 79 -3.02 2.80 -16.81
C ILE A 79 -3.24 3.84 -15.71
N ILE A 80 -2.19 4.24 -14.99
CA ILE A 80 -2.32 5.18 -13.87
C ILE A 80 -2.41 6.60 -14.44
N PRO A 81 -3.44 7.39 -14.09
CA PRO A 81 -3.56 8.77 -14.56
C PRO A 81 -2.35 9.63 -14.20
N GLN A 82 -1.96 10.51 -15.13
CA GLN A 82 -0.82 11.39 -14.95
C GLN A 82 -0.94 12.27 -13.70
N GLY A 83 -2.11 12.86 -13.44
CA GLY A 83 -2.29 13.73 -12.28
C GLY A 83 -2.19 12.96 -10.95
N LEU A 84 -2.58 11.68 -10.92
CA LEU A 84 -2.35 10.82 -9.77
C LEU A 84 -0.85 10.60 -9.52
N LEU A 85 -0.06 10.42 -10.58
CA LEU A 85 1.39 10.32 -10.48
C LEU A 85 2.02 11.65 -10.07
N GLU A 86 1.60 12.77 -10.63
CA GLU A 86 2.19 14.08 -10.33
C GLU A 86 1.91 14.53 -8.89
N ASN A 87 0.74 14.18 -8.36
CA ASN A 87 0.31 14.58 -7.02
C ASN A 87 0.59 13.52 -5.94
N SER A 88 1.44 12.51 -6.21
CA SER A 88 1.77 11.45 -5.26
C SER A 88 3.26 11.32 -4.99
N ILE A 89 3.58 10.83 -3.79
CA ILE A 89 4.91 10.35 -3.45
C ILE A 89 5.04 8.92 -4.00
N LYS A 90 6.07 8.68 -4.82
CA LYS A 90 6.32 7.40 -5.48
C LYS A 90 7.44 6.66 -4.76
N ILE A 91 7.18 5.41 -4.41
CA ILE A 91 8.16 4.52 -3.78
C ILE A 91 8.18 3.24 -4.61
N THR A 92 9.36 2.86 -5.08
CA THR A 92 9.60 1.58 -5.76
C THR A 92 10.26 0.60 -4.81
N ASN A 93 9.75 -0.63 -4.78
CA ASN A 93 10.37 -1.73 -4.06
C ASN A 93 10.99 -2.67 -5.09
N GLU A 94 12.29 -2.51 -5.33
CA GLU A 94 13.03 -3.33 -6.28
C GLU A 94 13.72 -4.50 -5.56
N PRO A 95 13.81 -5.68 -6.19
CA PRO A 95 14.53 -6.81 -5.61
C PRO A 95 16.02 -6.47 -5.42
N PRO A 96 16.68 -7.04 -4.40
CA PRO A 96 18.09 -6.76 -4.16
C PRO A 96 18.97 -7.26 -5.32
N THR A 97 19.97 -6.45 -5.68
CA THR A 97 20.89 -6.79 -6.76
C THR A 97 22.09 -7.58 -6.25
N GLY A 98 22.34 -8.74 -6.88
CA GLY A 98 23.50 -9.60 -6.59
C GLY A 98 23.17 -10.85 -5.77
N MET A 99 23.94 -11.92 -5.98
CA MET A 99 23.67 -13.24 -5.40
C MET A 99 23.69 -13.24 -3.87
N LEU A 100 24.66 -12.57 -3.25
CA LEU A 100 24.77 -12.49 -1.79
C LEU A 100 23.60 -11.74 -1.16
N ALA A 101 23.20 -10.61 -1.75
CA ALA A 101 22.08 -9.82 -1.25
C ALA A 101 20.75 -10.59 -1.40
N ASN A 102 20.57 -11.30 -2.53
CA ASN A 102 19.45 -12.21 -2.72
C ASN A 102 19.44 -13.35 -1.69
N LEU A 103 20.59 -13.95 -1.39
CA LEU A 103 20.71 -15.00 -0.38
C LEU A 103 20.36 -14.47 1.02
N HIS A 104 20.86 -13.27 1.37
CA HIS A 104 20.53 -12.62 2.64
C HIS A 104 19.02 -12.35 2.76
N ALA A 105 18.40 -11.78 1.72
CA ALA A 105 16.96 -11.53 1.70
C ALA A 105 16.14 -12.83 1.81
N ALA A 106 16.57 -13.90 1.13
CA ALA A 106 15.94 -15.21 1.22
C ALA A 106 16.06 -15.79 2.64
N LEU A 107 17.24 -15.72 3.26
CA LEU A 107 17.49 -16.22 4.61
C LEU A 107 16.75 -15.42 5.69
N TYR A 108 16.49 -14.13 5.46
CA TYR A 108 15.70 -13.29 6.37
C TYR A 108 14.26 -13.78 6.52
N ASN A 109 13.70 -14.46 5.52
CA ASN A 109 12.34 -15.02 5.60
C ASN A 109 12.22 -16.25 6.52
N PHE A 110 13.34 -16.75 7.07
CA PHE A 110 13.34 -17.87 8.00
C PHE A 110 13.53 -17.38 9.44
N ASP A 111 12.59 -17.75 10.31
CA ASP A 111 12.73 -17.51 11.75
C ASP A 111 13.99 -18.22 12.28
N GLN A 112 14.89 -17.42 12.84
CA GLN A 112 16.07 -17.95 13.53
C GLN A 112 15.60 -18.53 14.86
N VAL A 113 15.13 -19.78 14.85
CA VAL A 113 14.89 -20.54 16.09
C VAL A 113 16.23 -20.71 16.77
N ARG A 114 16.51 -19.81 17.69
CA ARG A 114 17.69 -19.84 18.54
C ARG A 114 17.58 -21.12 19.37
N LYS A 115 18.33 -22.17 19.00
CA LYS A 115 18.51 -23.34 19.86
C LYS A 115 18.99 -22.81 21.21
N GLN A 116 18.11 -22.80 22.22
CA GLN A 116 18.51 -22.58 23.59
C GLN A 116 19.60 -23.61 23.86
N LYS A 117 20.80 -23.15 24.26
CA LYS A 117 21.80 -24.06 24.80
C LYS A 117 21.10 -24.80 25.96
N PRO A 118 21.00 -26.14 25.94
CA PRO A 118 20.50 -26.86 27.10
C PRO A 118 21.36 -26.42 28.29
N GLY A 119 20.69 -26.00 29.36
CA GLY A 119 21.31 -25.46 30.55
C GLY A 119 22.46 -26.36 30.99
N LEU A 120 23.61 -25.73 31.24
CA LEU A 120 24.69 -26.35 31.99
C LEU A 120 24.16 -26.56 33.41
N MET A 121 23.45 -27.67 33.64
CA MET A 121 23.33 -28.26 34.96
C MET A 121 24.55 -29.14 35.15
N ALA A 122 25.51 -28.67 35.94
CA ALA A 122 26.50 -29.50 36.61
C ALA A 122 27.03 -28.70 37.81
N GLU A 123 26.51 -29.11 38.98
CA GLU A 123 27.08 -29.09 40.34
C GLU A 123 27.78 -27.83 40.87
#